data_AF-F6DAJ7-F1
#
_entry.id   AF-F6DAJ7-F1
#
_cell.length_a   1.000
_cell.length_b   1.000
_cell.length_c   1.000
_cell.angle_alpha   90.00
_cell.angle_beta   90.00
_cell.angle_gamma   90.00
#
_symmetry.space_group_name_H-M   'P 1'
#
loop_
_entity.id
_entity.type
_entity.pdbx_description
1 polymer ?
#
loop_
_entity_poly.entity_id
_entity_poly.type
_entity_poly.pdbx_seq_one_letter_code
_entity_poly.pdbx_strand_id
1 'polypeptide(L)'
;MFEKLRLKRSLNRKVEEILYELAYKEFEDGKVRPGLWAKALSESDGSEVNTLGCYLKLRVRSIEDDTLLLSSLVDSVVKGEDFNKIYSDQLNKKKSNNPKIINSIDQYDENGYTQLMNAIMNLDLEKVNILIRQGANLSLTDDNFGFSAIEIANLQLTQSLSMENEIKLRNIIRTLKAAV
;
A
#
# COMPACT_ATOMS: atom_id res chain seq x y z
N MET A 1 -33.04 -6.33 -25.12
CA MET A 1 -32.12 -5.18 -25.36
C MET A 1 -32.18 -4.15 -24.23
N PHE A 2 -33.39 -3.72 -23.79
CA PHE A 2 -33.57 -2.77 -22.69
C PHE A 2 -33.09 -3.24 -21.30
N GLU A 3 -33.27 -4.51 -20.96
CA GLU A 3 -32.79 -5.07 -19.67
C GLU A 3 -31.27 -4.97 -19.51
N LYS A 4 -30.52 -5.24 -20.57
CA LYS A 4 -29.05 -5.12 -20.58
C LYS A 4 -28.57 -3.69 -20.30
N LEU A 5 -29.28 -2.69 -20.82
CA LEU A 5 -28.99 -1.27 -20.58
C LEU A 5 -29.28 -0.86 -19.13
N ARG A 6 -30.38 -1.35 -18.55
CA ARG A 6 -30.72 -1.14 -17.13
C ARG A 6 -29.67 -1.76 -16.21
N LEU A 7 -29.21 -2.96 -16.54
CA LEU A 7 -28.22 -3.71 -15.76
C LEU A 7 -26.83 -3.06 -15.84
N LYS A 8 -26.41 -2.61 -17.03
CA LYS A 8 -25.17 -1.80 -17.19
C LYS A 8 -25.21 -0.54 -16.31
N ARG A 9 -26.36 0.13 -16.26
CA ARG A 9 -26.55 1.34 -15.45
C ARG A 9 -26.58 1.06 -13.94
N SER A 10 -27.13 -0.08 -13.48
CA SER A 10 -27.08 -0.43 -12.06
C SER A 10 -25.69 -0.87 -11.63
N LEU A 11 -24.98 -1.59 -12.50
CA LEU A 11 -23.61 -2.04 -12.25
C LEU A 11 -22.63 -0.87 -12.19
N ASN A 12 -22.70 0.07 -13.13
CA ASN A 12 -21.83 1.26 -13.09
C ASN A 12 -22.00 2.06 -11.79
N ARG A 13 -23.23 2.18 -11.26
CA ARG A 13 -23.47 2.84 -9.97
C ARG A 13 -22.79 2.13 -8.80
N LYS A 14 -22.86 0.79 -8.76
CA LYS A 14 -22.17 0.00 -7.73
C LYS A 14 -20.65 0.06 -7.86
N VAL A 15 -20.15 0.04 -9.09
CA VAL A 15 -18.71 0.18 -9.36
C VAL A 15 -18.20 1.53 -8.87
N GLU A 16 -18.91 2.60 -9.21
CA GLU A 16 -18.58 3.95 -8.76
C GLU A 16 -18.52 4.03 -7.23
N GLU A 17 -19.53 3.50 -6.53
CA GLU A 17 -19.58 3.45 -5.07
C GLU A 17 -18.36 2.72 -4.47
N ILE A 18 -17.99 1.56 -5.03
CA ILE A 18 -16.81 0.78 -4.59
C ILE A 18 -15.51 1.57 -4.81
N LEU A 19 -15.40 2.30 -5.93
CA LEU A 19 -14.20 3.10 -6.22
C LEU A 19 -14.05 4.26 -5.24
N TYR A 20 -15.15 4.93 -4.89
CA TYR A 20 -15.15 5.95 -3.85
C TYR A 20 -14.82 5.38 -2.47
N GLU A 21 -15.36 4.21 -2.11
CA GLU A 21 -15.03 3.52 -0.87
C GLU A 21 -13.53 3.19 -0.79
N LEU A 22 -12.96 2.65 -1.88
CA LEU A 22 -11.53 2.32 -1.95
C LEU A 22 -10.66 3.58 -1.81
N ALA A 23 -11.00 4.66 -2.52
CA ALA A 23 -10.29 5.92 -2.41
C ALA A 23 -10.37 6.53 -1.01
N TYR A 24 -11.52 6.39 -0.34
CA TYR A 24 -11.71 6.86 1.03
C TYR A 24 -10.93 6.03 2.05
N LYS A 25 -10.90 4.70 1.91
CA LYS A 25 -10.04 3.84 2.75
C LYS A 25 -8.56 4.18 2.58
N GLU A 26 -8.08 4.42 1.36
CA GLU A 26 -6.71 4.87 1.13
C GLU A 26 -6.41 6.20 1.85
N PHE A 27 -7.39 7.11 1.92
CA PHE A 27 -7.27 8.37 2.64
C PHE A 27 -7.22 8.16 4.16
N GLU A 28 -8.13 7.35 4.72
CA GLU A 28 -8.15 7.02 6.17
C GLU A 28 -6.90 6.28 6.62
N ASP A 29 -6.38 5.38 5.78
CA ASP A 29 -5.10 4.67 6.00
C ASP A 29 -3.87 5.60 5.94
N GLY A 30 -4.04 6.90 5.64
CA GLY A 30 -2.95 7.85 5.49
C GLY A 30 -2.15 7.70 4.19
N LYS A 31 -2.60 6.87 3.24
CA LYS A 31 -1.95 6.61 1.93
C LYS A 31 -2.31 7.69 0.90
N VAL A 32 -2.37 8.94 1.35
CA VAL A 32 -2.76 10.07 0.53
C VAL A 32 -1.68 10.38 -0.49
N ARG A 33 -2.04 10.53 -1.77
CA ARG A 33 -1.09 10.90 -2.82
C ARG A 33 -0.84 12.41 -2.80
N PRO A 34 0.36 12.89 -2.41
CA PRO A 34 0.58 14.32 -2.17
C PRO A 34 0.35 15.19 -3.41
N GLY A 35 0.71 14.70 -4.60
CA GLY A 35 0.48 15.43 -5.85
C GLY A 35 -1.00 15.59 -6.22
N LEU A 36 -1.82 14.56 -5.99
CA LEU A 36 -3.27 14.65 -6.20
C LEU A 36 -3.93 15.51 -5.13
N TRP A 37 -3.45 15.43 -3.90
CA TRP A 37 -3.93 16.25 -2.79
C TRP A 37 -3.65 17.74 -3.03
N ALA A 38 -2.41 18.08 -3.44
CA ALA A 38 -2.05 19.46 -3.77
C ALA A 38 -2.91 20.02 -4.92
N LYS A 39 -3.21 19.17 -5.92
CA LYS A 39 -4.15 19.54 -7.00
C LYS A 39 -5.56 19.77 -6.46
N ALA A 40 -6.08 18.86 -5.63
CA ALA A 40 -7.39 19.01 -5.00
C ALA A 40 -7.48 20.28 -4.13
N LEU A 41 -6.40 20.62 -3.42
CA LEU A 41 -6.29 21.81 -2.59
C LEU A 41 -6.30 23.09 -3.43
N SER A 42 -5.64 23.06 -4.60
CA SER A 42 -5.69 24.18 -5.56
C SER A 42 -7.08 24.36 -6.18
N GLU A 43 -7.85 23.29 -6.32
CA GLU A 43 -9.21 23.29 -6.88
C GLU A 43 -10.29 23.62 -5.83
N SER A 44 -9.96 23.59 -4.55
CA SER A 44 -10.90 23.75 -3.42
C SER A 44 -10.79 25.11 -2.71
N ASP A 45 -10.04 26.06 -3.29
CA ASP A 45 -9.72 27.38 -2.72
C ASP A 45 -9.10 27.28 -1.30
N GLY A 46 -8.42 26.18 -0.99
CA GLY A 46 -7.78 25.96 0.31
C GLY A 46 -8.70 25.46 1.43
N SER A 47 -9.98 25.16 1.15
CA SER A 47 -10.89 24.56 2.14
C SER A 47 -10.63 23.07 2.31
N GLU A 48 -10.25 22.60 3.50
CA GLU A 48 -9.95 21.19 3.76
C GLU A 48 -11.13 20.26 3.48
N VAL A 49 -12.35 20.67 3.84
CA VAL A 49 -13.58 19.88 3.61
C VAL A 49 -13.84 19.69 2.12
N ASN A 50 -13.67 20.77 1.33
CA ASN A 50 -13.84 20.72 -0.12
C ASN A 50 -12.68 19.97 -0.79
N THR A 51 -11.47 20.07 -0.21
CA THR A 51 -10.27 19.37 -0.69
C THR A 51 -10.44 17.87 -0.66
N LEU A 52 -11.01 17.32 0.41
CA LEU A 52 -11.28 15.88 0.50
C LEU A 52 -12.22 15.42 -0.62
N GLY A 53 -13.31 16.16 -0.86
CA GLY A 53 -14.24 15.87 -1.94
C GLY A 53 -13.59 15.92 -3.33
N CYS A 54 -12.75 16.92 -3.59
CA CYS A 54 -11.99 17.03 -4.84
C CYS A 54 -10.94 15.92 -4.97
N TYR A 55 -10.27 15.57 -3.87
CA TYR A 55 -9.27 14.51 -3.83
C TYR A 55 -9.87 13.15 -4.16
N LEU A 56 -11.00 12.79 -3.55
CA LEU A 56 -11.66 11.51 -3.80
C LEU A 56 -12.04 11.37 -5.27
N LYS A 57 -12.57 12.43 -5.90
CA LYS A 57 -12.89 12.43 -7.35
C LYS A 57 -11.66 12.21 -8.22
N LEU A 58 -10.58 12.94 -7.95
CA LEU A 58 -9.32 12.78 -8.67
C LEU A 58 -8.73 11.39 -8.46
N ARG A 59 -8.90 10.82 -7.27
CA ARG A 59 -8.39 9.50 -6.94
C ARG A 59 -9.20 8.39 -7.59
N VAL A 60 -10.53 8.45 -7.58
CA VAL A 60 -11.39 7.51 -8.33
C VAL A 60 -10.99 7.48 -9.79
N ARG A 61 -10.83 8.65 -10.42
CA ARG A 61 -10.39 8.74 -11.81
C ARG A 61 -8.99 8.13 -12.03
N SER A 62 -8.05 8.40 -11.13
CA SER A 62 -6.73 7.77 -11.18
C SER A 62 -6.82 6.25 -11.02
N ILE A 63 -7.69 5.73 -10.15
CA ILE A 63 -7.92 4.30 -9.99
C ILE A 63 -8.50 3.73 -11.28
N GLU A 64 -9.49 4.38 -11.89
CA GLU A 64 -10.07 3.98 -13.18
C GLU A 64 -9.02 3.91 -14.29
N ASP A 65 -8.16 4.93 -14.39
CA ASP A 65 -7.07 5.00 -15.37
C ASP A 65 -6.02 3.88 -15.13
N ASP A 66 -5.68 3.61 -13.87
CA ASP A 66 -4.81 2.48 -13.47
C ASP A 66 -5.48 1.11 -13.68
N THR A 67 -6.82 1.08 -13.83
CA THR A 67 -7.64 -0.13 -13.87
C THR A 67 -8.49 -0.27 -15.15
N LEU A 68 -7.96 0.17 -16.30
CA LEU A 68 -8.52 0.09 -17.67
C LEU A 68 -9.41 -1.15 -17.98
N LEU A 69 -9.17 -2.27 -17.29
CA LEU A 69 -9.98 -3.50 -17.16
C LEU A 69 -11.48 -3.29 -16.89
N LEU A 70 -11.87 -2.34 -16.04
CA LEU A 70 -13.24 -2.23 -15.51
C LEU A 70 -14.28 -1.94 -16.61
N SER A 71 -13.94 -1.08 -17.57
CA SER A 71 -14.81 -0.79 -18.72
C SER A 71 -15.05 -2.03 -19.58
N SER A 72 -13.98 -2.78 -19.85
CA SER A 72 -14.05 -4.02 -20.66
C SER A 72 -14.83 -5.15 -19.95
N LEU A 73 -14.76 -5.21 -18.61
CA LEU A 73 -15.49 -6.17 -17.78
C LEU A 73 -17.00 -5.89 -17.78
N VAL A 74 -17.38 -4.62 -17.69
CA VAL A 74 -18.80 -4.22 -17.81
C VAL A 74 -19.34 -4.61 -19.18
N ASP A 75 -18.54 -4.48 -20.25
CA ASP A 75 -18.95 -4.85 -21.60
C ASP A 75 -19.04 -6.37 -21.82
N SER A 76 -18.20 -7.18 -21.18
CA SER A 76 -18.28 -8.65 -21.25
C SER A 76 -19.43 -9.23 -20.42
N VAL A 77 -19.75 -8.65 -19.25
CA VAL A 77 -20.93 -9.02 -18.46
C VAL A 77 -22.23 -8.78 -19.23
N VAL A 78 -22.30 -7.66 -19.95
CA VAL A 78 -23.45 -7.36 -20.82
C VAL A 78 -23.56 -8.34 -22.01
N LYS A 79 -22.44 -8.95 -22.41
CA LYS A 79 -22.39 -10.02 -23.42
C LYS A 79 -22.81 -11.40 -22.87
N GLY A 80 -22.91 -11.58 -21.55
CA GLY A 80 -23.42 -12.80 -20.91
C GLY A 80 -22.34 -13.83 -20.59
N GLU A 81 -21.09 -13.41 -20.44
CA GLU A 81 -20.00 -14.29 -20.03
C GLU A 81 -19.99 -14.53 -18.51
N ASP A 82 -19.49 -15.70 -18.10
CA ASP A 82 -19.56 -16.21 -16.72
C ASP A 82 -18.74 -15.34 -15.75
N PHE A 83 -19.44 -14.44 -15.03
CA PHE A 83 -18.86 -13.36 -14.22
C PHE A 83 -17.85 -13.84 -13.18
N ASN A 84 -18.18 -14.93 -12.47
CA ASN A 84 -17.36 -15.43 -11.37
C ASN A 84 -16.05 -16.05 -11.86
N LYS A 85 -16.04 -16.68 -13.03
CA LYS A 85 -14.87 -17.34 -13.62
C LYS A 85 -13.84 -16.30 -14.12
N ILE A 86 -14.32 -15.24 -14.74
CA ILE A 86 -13.46 -14.19 -15.31
C ILE A 86 -12.90 -13.28 -14.20
N TYR A 87 -13.72 -12.95 -13.19
CA TYR A 87 -13.27 -12.17 -12.04
C TYR A 87 -12.13 -12.88 -11.29
N SER A 88 -12.23 -14.21 -11.10
CA SER A 88 -11.15 -15.01 -10.52
C SER A 88 -9.93 -15.12 -11.45
N ASP A 89 -10.12 -15.31 -12.75
CA ASP A 89 -9.03 -15.45 -13.72
C ASP A 89 -8.22 -14.16 -13.91
N GLN A 90 -8.89 -12.99 -13.84
CA GLN A 90 -8.24 -11.69 -13.97
C GLN A 90 -7.61 -11.19 -12.65
N LEU A 91 -8.19 -11.52 -11.49
CA LEU A 91 -7.52 -11.38 -10.19
C LEU A 91 -6.22 -12.21 -10.14
N ASN A 92 -6.25 -13.43 -10.68
CA ASN A 92 -5.09 -14.31 -10.74
C ASN A 92 -4.05 -13.86 -11.79
N LYS A 93 -4.46 -13.28 -12.93
CA LYS A 93 -3.53 -12.65 -13.89
C LYS A 93 -2.84 -11.40 -13.33
N LYS A 94 -3.51 -10.59 -12.50
CA LYS A 94 -2.87 -9.44 -11.81
C LYS A 94 -1.93 -9.84 -10.67
N LYS A 95 -2.13 -11.01 -10.04
CA LYS A 95 -1.11 -11.60 -9.13
C LYS A 95 0.21 -11.92 -9.85
N SER A 96 0.20 -12.11 -11.17
CA SER A 96 1.40 -12.44 -11.93
C SER A 96 2.10 -11.26 -12.62
N ASN A 97 1.41 -10.12 -12.87
CA ASN A 97 1.95 -9.02 -13.69
C ASN A 97 1.82 -7.59 -13.09
N ASN A 98 1.52 -7.44 -11.79
CA ASN A 98 1.78 -6.17 -11.11
C ASN A 98 3.29 -6.09 -10.77
N PRO A 99 3.98 -4.95 -10.99
CA PRO A 99 5.21 -4.72 -10.26
C PRO A 99 4.85 -4.81 -8.77
N LYS A 100 5.48 -5.78 -8.12
CA LYS A 100 5.54 -6.13 -6.71
C LYS A 100 5.48 -4.92 -5.75
N ILE A 101 4.35 -4.22 -5.60
CA ILE A 101 4.17 -3.15 -4.58
C ILE A 101 2.69 -3.07 -4.16
N ILE A 102 2.22 -4.06 -3.40
CA ILE A 102 1.52 -3.81 -2.13
C ILE A 102 1.94 -4.96 -1.19
N ASN A 103 3.24 -5.08 -0.91
CA ASN A 103 3.60 -5.57 0.40
C ASN A 103 3.35 -4.38 1.31
N SER A 104 2.40 -4.47 2.23
CA SER A 104 2.33 -3.51 3.34
C SER A 104 3.75 -3.40 3.90
N ILE A 105 4.26 -2.20 4.11
CA ILE A 105 5.63 -2.00 4.62
C ILE A 105 5.86 -2.75 5.96
N ASP A 106 4.75 -3.01 6.65
CA ASP A 106 4.62 -3.67 7.93
C ASP A 106 4.17 -5.14 7.86
N GLN A 107 3.99 -5.71 6.67
CA GLN A 107 3.66 -7.13 6.55
C GLN A 107 4.86 -7.99 6.99
N TYR A 108 4.54 -9.03 7.74
CA TYR A 108 5.47 -10.12 8.04
C TYR A 108 5.71 -10.97 6.80
N ASP A 109 6.95 -11.41 6.63
CA ASP A 109 7.33 -12.42 5.65
C ASP A 109 7.01 -13.84 6.16
N GLU A 110 7.38 -14.86 5.37
CA GLU A 110 7.19 -16.27 5.74
C GLU A 110 7.95 -16.68 7.00
N ASN A 111 8.91 -15.87 7.45
CA ASN A 111 9.70 -16.09 8.65
C ASN A 111 9.22 -15.22 9.83
N GLY A 112 8.10 -14.51 9.72
CA GLY A 112 7.59 -13.68 10.81
C GLY A 112 8.35 -12.35 11.01
N TYR A 113 9.08 -11.87 10.00
CA TYR A 113 9.80 -10.59 10.05
C TYR A 113 9.20 -9.55 9.12
N THR A 114 9.15 -8.29 9.57
CA THR A 114 8.81 -7.17 8.68
C THR A 114 9.96 -6.84 7.73
N GLN A 115 9.69 -6.05 6.69
CA GLN A 115 10.74 -5.57 5.77
C GLN A 115 11.82 -4.77 6.50
N LEU A 116 11.43 -4.02 7.53
CA LEU A 116 12.36 -3.25 8.37
C LEU A 116 13.28 -4.18 9.18
N MET A 117 12.73 -5.23 9.80
CA MET A 117 13.51 -6.22 10.55
C MET A 117 14.50 -6.95 9.65
N ASN A 118 14.08 -7.34 8.44
CA ASN A 118 14.96 -7.94 7.45
C ASN A 118 16.09 -7.01 7.00
N ALA A 119 15.83 -5.72 6.83
CA ALA A 119 16.89 -4.75 6.49
C ALA A 119 17.93 -4.64 7.62
N ILE A 120 17.50 -4.71 8.88
CA ILE A 120 18.35 -4.68 10.06
C ILE A 120 19.21 -5.95 10.14
N MET A 121 18.62 -7.13 9.99
CA MET A 121 19.33 -8.42 9.99
C MET A 121 20.44 -8.46 8.93
N ASN A 122 20.18 -7.85 7.77
CA ASN A 122 21.13 -7.74 6.67
C ASN A 122 22.12 -6.57 6.78
N LEU A 123 22.05 -5.77 7.85
CA LEU A 123 22.89 -4.57 8.07
C LEU A 123 22.80 -3.53 6.94
N ASP A 124 21.65 -3.44 6.28
CA ASP A 124 21.40 -2.56 5.14
C ASP A 124 20.84 -1.21 5.61
N LEU A 125 21.76 -0.33 6.03
CA LEU A 125 21.42 0.99 6.55
C LEU A 125 20.64 1.85 5.54
N GLU A 126 20.90 1.70 4.23
CA GLU A 126 20.19 2.46 3.20
C GLU A 126 18.72 2.04 3.14
N LYS A 127 18.45 0.72 3.10
CA LYS A 127 17.08 0.21 3.17
C LYS A 127 16.37 0.59 4.47
N VAL A 128 17.06 0.54 5.61
CA VAL A 128 16.49 0.99 6.90
C VAL A 128 16.02 2.44 6.79
N ASN A 129 16.83 3.34 6.24
CA ASN A 129 16.46 4.75 6.06
C ASN A 129 15.29 4.93 5.10
N ILE A 130 15.25 4.19 3.99
CA ILE A 130 14.14 4.25 3.03
C ILE A 130 12.84 3.80 3.71
N LEU A 131 12.86 2.69 4.45
CA LEU A 131 11.68 2.13 5.10
C LEU A 131 11.15 3.04 6.21
N ILE A 132 12.03 3.63 7.02
CA ILE A 132 11.64 4.64 8.03
C ILE A 132 10.97 5.84 7.34
N ARG A 133 11.55 6.36 6.25
CA ARG A 133 10.96 7.48 5.49
C ARG A 133 9.61 7.14 4.85
N GLN A 134 9.38 5.87 4.54
CA GLN A 134 8.12 5.36 4.02
C GLN A 134 7.07 5.10 5.12
N GLY A 135 7.41 5.33 6.40
CA GLY A 135 6.47 5.19 7.51
C GLY A 135 6.39 3.77 8.07
N ALA A 136 7.44 2.96 7.96
CA ALA A 136 7.50 1.64 8.58
C ALA A 136 7.25 1.73 10.10
N ASN A 137 6.40 0.86 10.62
CA ASN A 137 6.07 0.82 12.04
C ASN A 137 7.21 0.19 12.84
N LEU A 138 7.89 1.02 13.62
CA LEU A 138 9.03 0.65 14.46
C LEU A 138 8.65 -0.15 15.71
N SER A 139 7.37 -0.10 16.12
CA SER A 139 6.88 -0.74 17.34
C SER A 139 6.42 -2.19 17.13
N LEU A 140 6.37 -2.67 15.88
CA LEU A 140 6.02 -4.05 15.60
C LEU A 140 7.09 -5.00 16.12
N THR A 141 6.63 -6.13 16.65
CA THR A 141 7.47 -7.22 17.16
C THR A 141 7.46 -8.37 16.16
N ASP A 142 8.56 -9.10 16.02
CA ASP A 142 8.59 -10.30 15.19
C ASP A 142 7.65 -11.38 15.73
N ASP A 143 7.13 -12.23 14.85
CA ASP A 143 6.14 -13.24 15.22
C ASP A 143 6.74 -14.44 15.96
N ASN A 144 8.07 -14.63 15.93
CA ASN A 144 8.71 -15.81 16.52
C ASN A 144 9.05 -15.59 17.99
N PHE A 145 9.66 -14.46 18.30
CA PHE A 145 10.26 -14.17 19.61
C PHE A 145 9.72 -12.89 20.26
N GLY A 146 8.93 -12.10 19.54
CA GLY A 146 8.33 -10.89 20.08
C GLY A 146 9.30 -9.71 20.21
N PHE A 147 10.40 -9.70 19.45
CA PHE A 147 11.36 -8.60 19.43
C PHE A 147 10.99 -7.54 18.40
N SER A 148 11.04 -6.29 18.82
CA SER A 148 10.96 -5.13 17.94
C SER A 148 12.23 -4.96 17.10
N ALA A 149 12.12 -4.13 16.05
CA ALA A 149 13.23 -3.79 15.17
C ALA A 149 14.49 -3.30 15.94
N ILE A 150 14.30 -2.50 17.00
CA ILE A 150 15.41 -2.00 17.82
C ILE A 150 16.01 -3.09 18.71
N GLU A 151 15.21 -4.01 19.22
CA GLU A 151 15.67 -5.12 20.06
C GLU A 151 16.49 -6.11 19.24
N ILE A 152 16.07 -6.41 18.01
CA ILE A 152 16.84 -7.23 17.05
C ILE A 152 18.21 -6.59 16.80
N ALA A 153 18.27 -5.28 16.53
CA ALA A 153 19.53 -4.59 16.30
C ALA A 153 20.46 -4.63 17.52
N ASN A 154 19.92 -4.48 18.73
CA ASN A 154 20.71 -4.59 19.97
C ASN A 154 21.20 -6.03 20.20
N LEU A 155 20.35 -7.03 19.97
CA LEU A 155 20.72 -8.44 20.09
C LEU A 155 21.86 -8.79 19.13
N GLN A 156 21.74 -8.37 17.86
CA GLN A 156 22.79 -8.59 16.86
C GLN A 156 24.07 -7.85 17.22
N LEU A 157 23.99 -6.66 17.84
CA LEU A 157 25.16 -5.93 18.33
C LEU A 157 25.87 -6.69 19.44
N THR A 158 25.12 -7.29 20.38
CA THR A 158 25.71 -8.10 21.46
C THR A 158 26.37 -9.39 20.95
N GLN A 159 25.92 -9.91 19.80
CA GLN A 159 26.44 -11.13 19.19
C GLN A 159 27.47 -10.87 18.09
N SER A 160 27.70 -9.62 17.71
CA SER A 160 28.60 -9.26 16.63
C SER A 160 30.05 -9.53 17.03
N LEU A 161 30.77 -10.26 16.17
CA LEU A 161 32.21 -10.54 16.32
C LEU A 161 33.09 -9.62 15.45
N SER A 162 32.48 -8.86 14.53
CA SER A 162 33.17 -7.97 13.60
C SER A 162 32.92 -6.50 13.95
N MET A 163 34.01 -5.74 14.03
CA MET A 163 33.97 -4.31 14.31
C MET A 163 33.22 -3.50 13.23
N GLU A 164 33.27 -3.95 11.96
CA GLU A 164 32.51 -3.32 10.88
C GLU A 164 30.99 -3.46 11.09
N ASN A 165 30.56 -4.65 11.49
CA ASN A 165 29.15 -4.93 11.77
C ASN A 165 28.67 -4.16 13.00
N GLU A 166 29.51 -4.02 14.03
CA GLU A 166 29.18 -3.19 15.19
C GLU A 166 28.95 -1.73 14.81
N ILE A 167 29.80 -1.16 13.95
CA ILE A 167 29.64 0.23 13.49
C ILE A 167 28.32 0.39 12.74
N LYS A 168 28.01 -0.55 11.81
CA LYS A 168 26.74 -0.55 11.07
C LYS A 168 25.53 -0.65 12.02
N LEU A 169 25.57 -1.56 12.98
CA LEU A 169 24.49 -1.75 13.97
C LEU A 169 24.31 -0.53 14.87
N ARG A 170 25.40 0.09 15.34
CA ARG A 170 25.32 1.33 16.13
C ARG A 170 24.68 2.47 15.35
N ASN A 171 24.98 2.58 14.05
CA ASN A 171 24.35 3.57 13.18
C ASN A 171 22.85 3.28 13.00
N ILE A 172 22.49 2.01 12.74
CA ILE A 172 21.10 1.57 12.64
C ILE A 172 20.33 1.88 13.93
N ILE A 173 20.86 1.50 15.10
CA ILE A 173 20.23 1.76 16.40
C ILE A 173 20.04 3.27 16.62
N ARG A 174 21.04 4.09 16.25
CA ARG A 174 20.93 5.54 16.34
C ARG A 174 19.82 6.08 15.45
N THR A 175 19.68 5.59 14.21
CA THR A 175 18.60 6.00 13.31
C THR A 175 17.22 5.59 13.83
N LEU A 176 17.07 4.37 14.35
CA LEU A 176 15.80 3.89 14.91
C LEU A 176 15.38 4.75 16.12
N LYS A 177 16.30 5.04 17.04
CA LYS A 177 16.03 5.90 18.22
C LYS A 177 15.67 7.34 17.86
N ALA A 178 16.15 7.85 16.73
CA ALA A 178 15.83 9.20 16.28
C ALA A 178 14.47 9.28 15.55
N ALA A 179 13.89 8.13 15.18
CA ALA A 179 12.65 8.04 14.43
C ALA A 179 11.41 7.72 15.30
N VAL A 180 11.60 7.49 16.61
CA VAL A 180 10.56 7.26 17.63
C VAL A 180 10.37 8.54 18.43
#